data_AF-A0A5D8QDD5-F1
#
_entry.id   AF-A0A5D8QDD5-F1
#
_cell.length_a   1.000
_cell.length_b   1.000
_cell.length_c   1.000
_cell.angle_alpha   90.00
_cell.angle_beta   90.00
_cell.angle_gamma   90.00
#
_symmetry.space_group_name_H-M   'P 1'
#
loop_
_entity.id
_entity.type
_entity.pdbx_description
1 polymer ?
#
loop_
_entity_poly.entity_id
_entity_poly.type
_entity_poly.pdbx_seq_one_letter_code
_entity_poly.pdbx_strand_id
1 'polypeptide(L)'
;MWTLQYKKSAVYDKVQRKVLSMNGDNEKITSYQSVAFLISVIIGTGVLSMPGDVAKSSGPDSWICVILGGFFSFLFSLPIAYVIKYMDEKSFSEYLINRAGRFLGTIIALLYSVYCFLISISTLQVFANVLCTYIFRETPKAFVIILMLLLTVYLTISGVKPTVETSYILLPILIFSIILIYALTLHKADFTEFLPFLNSSFKDLALGTYNTLYSYLGFELLLFIAPSLKDRNSGKYILKYTFMMLIPVYLYVVVLVISSLGLEQTKQCIWPSMTLMMSISGPGRIFERLGIVAMVVWILTSFTTLTGFYLGGALTFSGLWGLKNYRTVVIIAAPIVYILSLLPSNAFQTINFIKVLNYLGIACSIAIPICLSIAESLRSYSRHIKK
;
A
#
# COMPACT_ATOMS: atom_id res chain seq x y z
N MET A 1 46.25 -3.50 -36.63
CA MET A 1 45.08 -4.30 -36.22
C MET A 1 44.67 -4.07 -34.76
N TRP A 2 45.61 -3.92 -33.82
CA TRP A 2 45.36 -3.65 -32.39
C TRP A 2 44.70 -2.29 -32.07
N THR A 3 44.96 -1.24 -32.85
CA THR A 3 44.41 0.12 -32.61
C THR A 3 42.91 0.27 -32.94
N LEU A 4 42.38 -0.60 -33.82
CA LEU A 4 40.96 -0.61 -34.20
C LEU A 4 40.07 -1.32 -33.17
N GLN A 5 40.57 -2.35 -32.48
CA GLN A 5 39.86 -2.99 -31.36
C GLN A 5 39.76 -2.07 -30.14
N TYR A 6 40.80 -1.30 -29.84
CA TYR A 6 40.80 -0.36 -28.71
C TYR A 6 39.82 0.81 -28.92
N LYS A 7 39.75 1.35 -30.15
CA LYS A 7 38.75 2.38 -30.50
C LYS A 7 37.31 1.86 -30.46
N LYS A 8 37.05 0.62 -30.88
CA LYS A 8 35.72 -0.01 -30.73
C LYS A 8 35.32 -0.22 -29.27
N SER A 9 36.26 -0.66 -28.42
CA SER A 9 36.06 -0.79 -26.97
C SER A 9 35.72 0.55 -26.31
N ALA A 10 36.50 1.61 -26.57
CA ALA A 10 36.26 2.93 -25.98
C ALA A 10 34.94 3.59 -26.44
N VAL A 11 34.47 3.31 -27.66
CA VAL A 11 33.17 3.78 -28.15
C VAL A 11 32.03 2.95 -27.55
N TYR A 12 32.20 1.63 -27.39
CA TYR A 12 31.23 0.77 -26.70
C TYR A 12 31.07 1.19 -25.23
N ASP A 13 32.17 1.51 -24.55
CA ASP A 13 32.20 2.00 -23.18
C ASP A 13 31.57 3.39 -23.04
N LYS A 14 31.75 4.27 -24.05
CA LYS A 14 31.10 5.59 -24.08
C LYS A 14 29.60 5.47 -24.32
N VAL A 15 29.16 4.54 -25.18
CA VAL A 15 27.75 4.28 -25.44
C VAL A 15 27.10 3.58 -24.24
N GLN A 16 27.77 2.61 -23.60
CA GLN A 16 27.31 2.02 -22.34
C GLN A 16 27.27 3.04 -21.21
N ARG A 17 28.29 3.90 -21.06
CA ARG A 17 28.24 5.00 -20.08
C ARG A 17 27.15 6.01 -20.39
N LYS A 18 26.84 6.29 -21.66
CA LYS A 18 25.76 7.19 -22.06
C LYS A 18 24.37 6.56 -21.86
N VAL A 19 24.23 5.25 -22.07
CA VAL A 19 23.01 4.48 -21.76
C VAL A 19 22.84 4.31 -20.24
N LEU A 20 23.92 4.11 -19.50
CA LEU A 20 23.94 4.08 -18.03
C LEU A 20 23.69 5.48 -17.42
N SER A 21 24.16 6.57 -18.05
CA SER A 21 23.89 7.94 -17.61
C SER A 21 22.50 8.44 -18.02
N MET A 22 21.88 7.85 -19.05
CA MET A 22 20.50 8.15 -19.44
C MET A 22 19.47 7.54 -18.47
N ASN A 23 19.82 6.48 -17.73
CA ASN A 23 18.96 5.88 -16.71
C ASN A 23 19.45 6.08 -15.24
N GLY A 24 20.71 6.47 -15.02
CA GLY A 24 21.36 6.31 -13.70
C GLY A 24 21.15 7.41 -12.65
N ASP A 25 20.92 8.66 -13.06
CA ASP A 25 20.76 9.78 -12.11
C ASP A 25 19.39 10.46 -12.15
N ASN A 26 18.64 10.30 -13.25
CA ASN A 26 17.28 10.83 -13.39
C ASN A 26 16.17 9.90 -12.85
N GLU A 27 16.48 8.67 -12.43
CA GLU A 27 15.51 7.72 -11.86
C GLU A 27 15.52 7.64 -10.33
N LYS A 28 16.41 8.37 -9.65
CA LYS A 28 16.50 8.34 -8.19
C LYS A 28 15.32 9.05 -7.53
N ILE A 29 14.78 8.41 -6.50
CA ILE A 29 13.61 8.83 -5.75
C ILE A 29 14.05 9.41 -4.41
N THR A 30 13.48 10.55 -4.03
CA THR A 30 13.77 11.20 -2.75
C THR A 30 13.01 10.53 -1.59
N SER A 31 13.50 10.71 -0.37
CA SER A 31 12.84 10.19 0.83
C SER A 31 11.42 10.77 1.00
N TYR A 32 11.22 12.06 0.68
CA TYR A 32 9.90 12.70 0.76
C TYR A 32 8.89 12.11 -0.24
N GLN A 33 9.32 11.87 -1.48
CA GLN A 33 8.47 11.22 -2.48
C GLN A 33 8.12 9.78 -2.05
N SER A 34 9.07 9.08 -1.41
CA SER A 34 8.84 7.72 -0.88
C SER A 34 7.86 7.71 0.29
N VAL A 35 7.97 8.67 1.21
CA VAL A 35 6.98 8.86 2.30
C VAL A 35 5.58 9.07 1.70
N ALA A 36 5.46 9.95 0.71
CA ALA A 36 4.16 10.24 0.11
C ALA A 36 3.58 9.06 -0.66
N PHE A 37 4.43 8.28 -1.34
CA PHE A 37 4.05 7.02 -1.96
C PHE A 37 3.49 6.02 -0.93
N LEU A 38 4.21 5.76 0.16
CA LEU A 38 3.75 4.83 1.18
C LEU A 38 2.43 5.28 1.82
N ILE A 39 2.29 6.56 2.18
CA ILE A 39 1.04 7.09 2.76
C ILE A 39 -0.12 6.90 1.78
N SER A 40 0.07 7.24 0.51
CA SER A 40 -0.99 7.14 -0.52
C SER A 40 -1.42 5.70 -0.78
N VAL A 41 -0.48 4.74 -0.73
CA VAL A 41 -0.80 3.32 -0.89
C VAL A 41 -1.49 2.76 0.36
N ILE A 42 -1.03 3.12 1.56
CA ILE A 42 -1.54 2.54 2.81
C ILE A 42 -2.99 2.99 3.08
N ILE A 43 -3.33 4.28 2.85
CA ILE A 43 -4.69 4.80 3.10
C ILE A 43 -5.76 3.98 2.36
N GLY A 44 -5.51 3.71 1.07
CA GLY A 44 -6.21 2.76 0.20
C GLY A 44 -7.64 2.35 0.59
N THR A 45 -7.84 1.03 0.69
CA THR A 45 -9.12 0.43 1.11
C THR A 45 -9.24 0.31 2.64
N GLY A 46 -8.12 0.32 3.37
CA GLY A 46 -8.08 0.19 4.83
C GLY A 46 -8.85 1.32 5.53
N VAL A 47 -8.76 2.56 5.03
CA VAL A 47 -9.50 3.71 5.57
C VAL A 47 -11.01 3.51 5.56
N LEU A 48 -11.54 2.66 4.65
CA LEU A 48 -12.97 2.48 4.50
C LEU A 48 -13.58 1.50 5.50
N SER A 49 -12.87 0.40 5.79
CA SER A 49 -13.38 -0.68 6.64
C SER A 49 -12.91 -0.56 8.09
N MET A 50 -11.77 0.09 8.32
CA MET A 50 -11.11 0.14 9.62
C MET A 50 -12.02 0.57 10.77
N PRO A 51 -12.85 1.64 10.67
CA PRO A 51 -13.75 2.01 11.76
C PRO A 51 -14.70 0.88 12.17
N GLY A 52 -15.23 0.13 11.18
CA GLY A 52 -16.13 -1.00 11.43
C GLY A 52 -15.41 -2.19 12.06
N ASP A 53 -14.18 -2.45 11.63
CA ASP A 53 -13.37 -3.55 12.15
C ASP A 53 -12.98 -3.32 13.63
N VAL A 54 -12.59 -2.09 13.98
CA VAL A 54 -12.28 -1.75 15.38
C VAL A 54 -13.54 -1.62 16.23
N ALA A 55 -14.63 -1.02 15.72
CA ALA A 55 -15.88 -0.90 16.46
C ALA A 55 -16.46 -2.27 16.84
N LYS A 56 -16.35 -3.27 15.95
CA LYS A 56 -16.75 -4.66 16.24
C LYS A 56 -15.91 -5.31 17.32
N SER A 57 -14.62 -4.98 17.39
CA SER A 57 -13.66 -5.67 18.24
C SER A 57 -13.57 -5.04 19.62
N SER A 58 -13.47 -3.71 19.70
CA SER A 58 -13.19 -2.97 20.93
C SER A 58 -14.18 -1.84 21.20
N GLY A 59 -15.31 -1.79 20.46
CA GLY A 59 -16.42 -0.89 20.79
C GLY A 59 -15.98 0.57 20.99
N PRO A 60 -16.30 1.19 22.15
CA PRO A 60 -15.87 2.55 22.48
C PRO A 60 -14.34 2.75 22.50
N ASP A 61 -13.54 1.73 22.78
CA ASP A 61 -12.07 1.83 22.87
C ASP A 61 -11.37 1.62 21.51
N SER A 62 -12.13 1.70 20.42
CA SER A 62 -11.65 1.62 19.04
C SER A 62 -10.43 2.51 18.78
N TRP A 63 -10.43 3.73 19.31
CA TRP A 63 -9.35 4.71 19.13
C TRP A 63 -7.99 4.21 19.66
N ILE A 64 -7.98 3.43 20.75
CA ILE A 64 -6.77 2.83 21.32
C ILE A 64 -6.18 1.80 20.36
N CYS A 65 -7.04 0.98 19.75
CA CYS A 65 -6.63 -0.06 18.80
C CYS A 65 -6.01 0.53 17.53
N VAL A 66 -6.43 1.74 17.12
CA VAL A 66 -5.83 2.48 16.01
C VAL A 66 -4.39 2.89 16.36
N ILE A 67 -4.20 3.52 17.52
CA ILE A 67 -2.89 4.01 17.96
C ILE A 67 -1.92 2.84 18.16
N LEU A 68 -2.35 1.80 18.87
CA LEU A 68 -1.53 0.60 19.10
C LEU A 68 -1.22 -0.12 17.78
N GLY A 69 -2.20 -0.26 16.89
CA GLY A 69 -2.01 -0.89 15.59
C GLY A 69 -0.97 -0.19 14.74
N GLY A 70 -1.04 1.14 14.68
CA GLY A 70 -0.06 1.95 13.96
C GLY A 70 1.32 1.93 14.61
N PHE A 71 1.40 1.94 15.94
CA PHE A 71 2.66 1.80 16.67
C PHE A 71 3.33 0.44 16.41
N PHE A 72 2.59 -0.67 16.50
CA PHE A 72 3.12 -2.00 16.19
C PHE A 72 3.48 -2.14 14.72
N SER A 73 2.68 -1.60 13.79
CA SER A 73 3.00 -1.59 12.37
C SER A 73 4.29 -0.81 12.08
N PHE A 74 4.51 0.32 12.76
CA PHE A 74 5.78 1.03 12.70
C PHE A 74 6.94 0.16 13.21
N LEU A 75 6.80 -0.50 14.35
CA LEU A 75 7.83 -1.40 14.87
C LEU A 75 8.13 -2.56 13.90
N PHE A 76 7.10 -3.20 13.35
CA PHE A 76 7.23 -4.28 12.38
C PHE A 76 7.78 -3.84 11.02
N SER A 77 7.73 -2.54 10.72
CA SER A 77 8.37 -1.98 9.53
C SER A 77 9.88 -1.76 9.69
N LEU A 78 10.41 -1.63 10.91
CA LEU A 78 11.85 -1.38 11.14
C LEU A 78 12.81 -2.45 10.55
N PRO A 79 12.48 -3.76 10.59
CA PRO A 79 13.23 -4.80 9.87
C PRO A 79 13.43 -4.49 8.38
N ILE A 80 12.44 -3.88 7.71
CA ILE A 80 12.55 -3.48 6.30
C ILE A 80 13.61 -2.40 6.13
N ALA A 81 13.61 -1.37 6.98
CA ALA A 81 14.64 -0.34 6.94
C ALA A 81 16.05 -0.92 7.17
N TYR A 82 16.18 -1.93 8.02
CA TYR A 82 17.45 -2.63 8.22
C TYR A 82 17.88 -3.38 6.95
N VAL A 83 16.99 -4.17 6.35
CA VAL A 83 17.26 -4.92 5.11
C VAL A 83 17.68 -3.99 3.96
N ILE A 84 16.98 -2.87 3.77
CA ILE A 84 17.24 -1.90 2.70
C ILE A 84 18.67 -1.33 2.76
N LYS A 85 19.23 -1.17 3.95
CA LYS A 85 20.60 -0.66 4.13
C LYS A 85 21.66 -1.58 3.52
N TYR A 86 21.40 -2.88 3.47
CA TYR A 86 22.32 -3.91 2.98
C TYR A 86 21.94 -4.46 1.60
N MET A 87 20.88 -3.93 1.01
CA MET A 87 20.47 -4.23 -0.35
C MET A 87 21.37 -3.42 -1.29
N ASP A 88 22.23 -4.11 -2.05
CA ASP A 88 23.15 -3.52 -3.04
C ASP A 88 22.71 -3.83 -4.47
N GLU A 89 21.79 -4.78 -4.61
CA GLU A 89 21.28 -5.36 -5.83
C GLU A 89 20.36 -4.40 -6.61
N LYS A 90 20.11 -4.73 -7.88
CA LYS A 90 19.27 -3.92 -8.77
C LYS A 90 17.78 -4.15 -8.55
N SER A 91 17.41 -5.24 -7.88
CA SER A 91 16.03 -5.57 -7.53
C SER A 91 15.94 -6.30 -6.19
N PHE A 92 14.78 -6.21 -5.55
CA PHE A 92 14.49 -6.95 -4.33
C PHE A 92 14.53 -8.48 -4.53
N SER A 93 14.08 -8.97 -5.69
CA SER A 93 14.18 -10.39 -6.05
C SER A 93 15.63 -10.86 -6.20
N GLU A 94 16.50 -10.04 -6.80
CA GLU A 94 17.94 -10.36 -6.86
C GLU A 94 18.56 -10.41 -5.46
N TYR A 95 18.19 -9.47 -4.59
CA TYR A 95 18.59 -9.49 -3.19
C TYR A 95 18.17 -10.80 -2.52
N LEU A 96 16.92 -11.22 -2.66
CA LEU A 96 16.43 -12.48 -2.09
C LEU A 96 17.21 -13.69 -2.62
N ILE A 97 17.44 -13.77 -3.93
CA ILE A 97 18.18 -14.87 -4.57
C ILE A 97 19.64 -14.91 -4.09
N ASN A 98 20.30 -13.77 -4.02
CA ASN A 98 21.70 -13.68 -3.57
C ASN A 98 21.84 -14.00 -2.08
N ARG A 99 20.87 -13.59 -1.25
CA ARG A 99 20.98 -13.73 0.20
C ARG A 99 20.48 -15.06 0.74
N ALA A 100 19.35 -15.56 0.24
CA ALA A 100 18.75 -16.83 0.67
C ALA A 100 19.16 -18.02 -0.20
N GLY A 101 19.87 -17.78 -1.31
CA GLY A 101 20.21 -18.79 -2.31
C GLY A 101 19.09 -18.96 -3.35
N ARG A 102 19.44 -19.56 -4.49
CA ARG A 102 18.56 -19.61 -5.66
C ARG A 102 17.21 -20.27 -5.39
N PHE A 103 17.16 -21.35 -4.61
CA PHE A 103 15.91 -22.05 -4.34
C PHE A 103 14.99 -21.26 -3.40
N LEU A 104 15.43 -21.00 -2.17
CA LEU A 104 14.61 -20.28 -1.18
C LEU A 104 14.31 -18.84 -1.60
N GLY A 105 15.29 -18.14 -2.17
CA GLY A 105 15.09 -16.77 -2.67
C GLY A 105 14.05 -16.70 -3.78
N THR A 106 14.01 -17.69 -4.67
CA THR A 106 12.97 -17.78 -5.72
C THR A 106 11.59 -18.00 -5.12
N ILE A 107 11.45 -18.91 -4.15
CA ILE A 107 10.16 -19.17 -3.48
C ILE A 107 9.65 -17.91 -2.79
N ILE A 108 10.52 -17.22 -2.03
CA ILE A 108 10.14 -16.00 -1.30
C ILE A 108 9.75 -14.88 -2.26
N ALA A 109 10.53 -14.65 -3.33
CA ALA A 109 10.22 -13.63 -4.31
C ALA A 109 8.93 -13.95 -5.10
N LEU A 110 8.69 -15.22 -5.42
CA LEU A 110 7.43 -15.64 -6.05
C LEU A 110 6.24 -15.38 -5.11
N LEU A 111 6.38 -15.70 -3.83
CA LEU A 111 5.37 -15.42 -2.80
C LEU A 111 5.05 -13.92 -2.73
N TYR A 112 6.05 -13.04 -2.70
CA TYR A 112 5.83 -11.58 -2.73
C TYR A 112 5.14 -11.12 -4.00
N SER A 113 5.53 -11.66 -5.16
CA SER A 113 4.93 -11.29 -6.43
C SER A 113 3.45 -11.68 -6.48
N VAL A 114 3.12 -12.92 -6.11
CA VAL A 114 1.74 -13.42 -6.04
C VAL A 114 0.94 -12.62 -5.02
N TYR A 115 1.49 -12.39 -3.83
CA TYR A 115 0.87 -11.54 -2.80
C TYR A 115 0.48 -10.17 -3.35
N CYS A 116 1.42 -9.47 -4.00
CA CYS A 116 1.18 -8.15 -4.57
C CYS A 116 0.07 -8.18 -5.62
N PHE A 117 0.07 -9.15 -6.54
CA PHE A 117 -1.00 -9.27 -7.53
C PHE A 117 -2.36 -9.61 -6.90
N LEU A 118 -2.40 -10.44 -5.86
CA LEU A 118 -3.64 -10.74 -5.15
C LEU A 118 -4.20 -9.51 -4.41
N ILE A 119 -3.34 -8.65 -3.86
CA ILE A 119 -3.76 -7.35 -3.29
C ILE A 119 -4.28 -6.41 -4.38
N SER A 120 -3.65 -6.39 -5.57
CA SER A 120 -4.19 -5.64 -6.71
C SER A 120 -5.57 -6.14 -7.13
N ILE A 121 -5.76 -7.46 -7.17
CA ILE A 121 -7.04 -8.11 -7.50
C ILE A 121 -8.12 -7.75 -6.45
N SER A 122 -7.81 -7.85 -5.16
CA SER A 122 -8.78 -7.51 -4.11
C SER A 122 -9.10 -6.01 -4.08
N THR A 123 -8.11 -5.15 -4.36
CA THR A 123 -8.30 -3.70 -4.48
C THR A 123 -9.26 -3.38 -5.63
N LEU A 124 -9.11 -4.01 -6.80
CA LEU A 124 -10.04 -3.85 -7.94
C LEU A 124 -11.47 -4.34 -7.62
N GLN A 125 -11.58 -5.43 -6.87
CA GLN A 125 -12.89 -5.95 -6.44
C GLN A 125 -13.57 -4.99 -5.48
N VAL A 126 -12.87 -4.49 -4.47
CA VAL A 126 -13.41 -3.47 -3.54
C VAL A 126 -13.75 -2.19 -4.31
N PHE A 127 -12.86 -1.75 -5.21
CA PHE A 127 -13.06 -0.62 -6.11
C PHE A 127 -14.41 -0.69 -6.83
N ALA A 128 -14.63 -1.78 -7.58
CA ALA A 128 -15.84 -1.99 -8.34
C ALA A 128 -17.08 -2.15 -7.45
N ASN A 129 -16.96 -2.87 -6.33
CA ASN A 129 -18.08 -3.07 -5.41
C ASN A 129 -18.57 -1.75 -4.81
N VAL A 130 -17.66 -0.89 -4.32
CA VAL A 130 -18.02 0.40 -3.75
C VAL A 130 -18.58 1.32 -4.83
N LEU A 131 -17.91 1.47 -5.98
CA LEU A 131 -18.39 2.35 -7.05
C LEU A 131 -19.78 1.98 -7.57
N CYS A 132 -20.02 0.70 -7.83
CA CYS A 132 -21.32 0.22 -8.29
C CYS A 132 -22.40 0.32 -7.21
N THR A 133 -22.03 0.21 -5.93
CA THR A 133 -23.00 0.34 -4.82
C THR A 133 -23.50 1.78 -4.67
N TYR A 134 -22.59 2.75 -4.72
CA TYR A 134 -22.93 4.14 -4.38
C TYR A 134 -23.19 5.05 -5.58
N ILE A 135 -22.60 4.81 -6.76
CA ILE A 135 -22.73 5.69 -7.93
C ILE A 135 -23.27 4.93 -9.14
N PHE A 136 -22.59 3.89 -9.58
CA PHE A 136 -22.83 3.24 -10.87
C PHE A 136 -23.66 1.96 -10.73
N ARG A 137 -24.92 2.09 -10.30
CA ARG A 137 -25.80 0.94 -10.05
C ARG A 137 -26.08 0.07 -11.28
N GLU A 138 -26.14 0.68 -12.46
CA GLU A 138 -26.45 0.00 -13.72
C GLU A 138 -25.21 -0.41 -14.52
N THR A 139 -24.03 0.12 -14.18
CA THR A 139 -22.80 -0.16 -14.93
C THR A 139 -22.24 -1.53 -14.54
N PRO A 140 -21.93 -2.41 -15.50
CA PRO A 140 -21.30 -3.69 -15.21
C PRO A 140 -19.95 -3.50 -14.50
N LYS A 141 -19.70 -4.25 -13.42
CA LYS A 141 -18.43 -4.22 -12.68
C LYS A 141 -17.22 -4.42 -13.60
N ALA A 142 -17.37 -5.27 -14.62
CA ALA A 142 -16.35 -5.53 -15.62
C ALA A 142 -15.84 -4.27 -16.35
N PHE A 143 -16.72 -3.29 -16.59
CA PHE A 143 -16.35 -2.02 -17.22
C PHE A 143 -15.58 -1.12 -16.25
N VAL A 144 -16.01 -1.04 -14.99
CA VAL A 144 -15.34 -0.25 -13.95
C VAL A 144 -13.93 -0.79 -13.68
N ILE A 145 -13.79 -2.10 -13.61
CA ILE A 145 -12.50 -2.79 -13.38
C ILE A 145 -11.54 -2.54 -14.54
N ILE A 146 -11.97 -2.70 -15.80
CA ILE A 146 -11.05 -2.56 -16.94
C ILE A 146 -10.52 -1.13 -17.06
N LEU A 147 -11.35 -0.11 -16.83
CA LEU A 147 -10.91 1.29 -16.89
C LEU A 147 -9.84 1.59 -15.84
N MET A 148 -10.07 1.14 -14.60
CA MET A 148 -9.12 1.34 -13.52
C MET A 148 -7.82 0.58 -13.77
N LEU A 149 -7.92 -0.66 -14.26
CA LEU A 149 -6.75 -1.47 -14.60
C LEU A 149 -5.93 -0.86 -15.74
N LEU A 150 -6.57 -0.30 -16.77
CA LEU A 150 -5.88 0.39 -17.86
C LEU A 150 -5.07 1.60 -17.35
N LEU A 151 -5.66 2.41 -16.46
CA LEU A 151 -4.96 3.52 -15.82
C LEU A 151 -3.76 3.03 -14.99
N THR A 152 -3.94 1.95 -14.21
CA THR A 152 -2.84 1.36 -13.44
C THR A 152 -1.73 0.83 -14.34
N VAL A 153 -2.07 0.12 -15.41
CA VAL A 153 -1.10 -0.41 -16.38
C VAL A 153 -0.34 0.74 -17.04
N TYR A 154 -1.03 1.80 -17.45
CA TYR A 154 -0.40 3.00 -18.04
C TYR A 154 0.63 3.63 -17.10
N LEU A 155 0.27 3.88 -15.84
CA LEU A 155 1.19 4.47 -14.87
C LEU A 155 2.35 3.51 -14.53
N THR A 156 2.07 2.22 -14.36
CA THR A 156 3.08 1.21 -14.03
C THR A 156 4.11 1.06 -15.15
N ILE A 157 3.70 1.08 -16.42
CA ILE A 157 4.63 1.03 -17.56
C ILE A 157 5.53 2.26 -17.58
N SER A 158 5.02 3.42 -17.15
CA SER A 158 5.76 4.68 -17.19
C SER A 158 7.02 4.65 -16.32
N GLY A 159 7.05 3.93 -15.20
CA GLY A 159 8.24 3.81 -14.37
C GLY A 159 7.96 3.76 -12.87
N VAL A 160 8.95 3.32 -12.10
CA VAL A 160 8.93 3.41 -10.62
C VAL A 160 8.86 4.88 -10.19
N LYS A 161 9.73 5.74 -10.74
CA LYS A 161 9.77 7.16 -10.40
C LYS A 161 8.46 7.90 -10.74
N PRO A 162 7.89 7.82 -11.96
CA PRO A 162 6.58 8.39 -12.25
C PRO A 162 5.45 7.91 -11.32
N THR A 163 5.45 6.63 -10.94
CA THR A 163 4.46 6.08 -9.98
C THR A 163 4.58 6.76 -8.62
N VAL A 164 5.80 6.90 -8.12
CA VAL A 164 6.08 7.54 -6.83
C VAL A 164 5.84 9.05 -6.88
N GLU A 165 6.21 9.73 -7.96
CA GLU A 165 5.94 11.16 -8.17
C GLU A 165 4.45 11.47 -8.30
N THR A 166 3.69 10.61 -8.97
CA THR A 166 2.23 10.74 -9.03
C THR A 166 1.62 10.67 -7.64
N SER A 167 2.07 9.72 -6.81
CA SER A 167 1.60 9.63 -5.42
C SER A 167 2.00 10.85 -4.58
N TYR A 168 3.20 11.40 -4.82
CA TYR A 168 3.63 12.64 -4.18
C TYR A 168 2.76 13.85 -4.55
N ILE A 169 2.36 13.97 -5.82
CA ILE A 169 1.47 15.03 -6.30
C ILE A 169 0.05 14.85 -5.76
N LEU A 170 -0.44 13.62 -5.67
CA LEU A 170 -1.79 13.32 -5.20
C LEU A 170 -1.93 13.45 -3.67
N LEU A 171 -0.88 13.21 -2.90
CA LEU A 171 -0.96 13.18 -1.43
C LEU A 171 -1.60 14.43 -0.81
N PRO A 172 -1.20 15.69 -1.14
CA PRO A 172 -1.82 16.87 -0.56
C PRO A 172 -3.31 16.95 -0.85
N ILE A 173 -3.73 16.56 -2.06
CA ILE A 173 -5.14 16.52 -2.47
C ILE A 173 -5.89 15.49 -1.62
N LEU A 174 -5.32 14.30 -1.44
CA LEU A 174 -5.91 13.23 -0.63
C LEU A 174 -6.11 13.68 0.82
N ILE A 175 -5.05 14.20 1.45
CA ILE A 175 -5.06 14.55 2.88
C ILE A 175 -5.96 15.75 3.13
N PHE A 176 -5.86 16.79 2.31
CA PHE A 176 -6.73 17.96 2.42
C PHE A 176 -8.20 17.56 2.26
N SER A 177 -8.51 16.70 1.29
CA SER A 177 -9.89 16.29 1.05
C SER A 177 -10.43 15.40 2.18
N ILE A 178 -9.62 14.47 2.72
CA ILE A 178 -10.00 13.68 3.90
C ILE A 178 -10.31 14.61 5.07
N ILE A 179 -9.41 15.53 5.41
CA ILE A 179 -9.62 16.47 6.52
C ILE A 179 -10.89 17.29 6.29
N LEU A 180 -11.07 17.86 5.09
CA LEU A 180 -12.23 18.69 4.79
C LEU A 180 -13.54 17.91 4.87
N ILE A 181 -13.63 16.74 4.22
CA ILE A 181 -14.87 15.97 4.11
C ILE A 181 -15.33 15.50 5.50
N TYR A 182 -14.43 14.95 6.31
CA TYR A 182 -14.81 14.51 7.66
C TYR A 182 -15.02 15.69 8.62
N ALA A 183 -14.34 16.83 8.45
CA ALA A 183 -14.63 18.01 9.25
C ALA A 183 -16.09 18.49 9.04
N LEU A 184 -16.63 18.32 7.83
CA LEU A 184 -18.02 18.64 7.55
C LEU A 184 -19.02 17.71 8.26
N THR A 185 -18.60 16.54 8.76
CA THR A 185 -19.48 15.64 9.52
C THR A 185 -19.56 15.99 11.01
N LEU A 186 -18.72 16.91 11.50
CA LEU A 186 -18.65 17.29 12.92
C LEU A 186 -19.98 17.75 13.50
N HIS A 187 -20.86 18.34 12.69
CA HIS A 187 -22.20 18.76 13.15
C HIS A 187 -23.10 17.60 13.58
N LYS A 188 -22.80 16.36 13.16
CA LYS A 188 -23.50 15.13 13.57
C LYS A 188 -22.77 14.37 14.68
N ALA A 189 -21.57 14.81 15.07
CA ALA A 189 -20.70 14.05 15.96
C ALA A 189 -21.24 14.07 17.40
N ASP A 190 -21.64 12.91 17.90
CA ASP A 190 -21.88 12.66 19.30
C ASP A 190 -20.70 11.86 19.90
N PHE A 191 -19.88 12.53 20.71
CA PHE A 191 -18.73 11.89 21.35
C PHE A 191 -19.11 11.00 22.55
N THR A 192 -20.38 11.00 22.96
CA THR A 192 -20.85 10.08 24.01
C THR A 192 -20.84 8.62 23.55
N GLU A 193 -20.75 8.36 22.23
CA GLU A 193 -20.54 7.03 21.65
C GLU A 193 -19.22 6.37 22.09
N PHE A 194 -18.28 7.15 22.63
CA PHE A 194 -17.03 6.65 23.22
C PHE A 194 -17.14 6.32 24.71
N LEU A 195 -18.31 6.52 25.31
CA LEU A 195 -18.59 6.16 26.70
C LEU A 195 -19.20 4.75 26.80
N PRO A 196 -18.91 4.02 27.89
CA PRO A 196 -17.87 4.31 28.89
C PRO A 196 -16.45 4.09 28.33
N PHE A 197 -15.50 4.94 28.75
CA PHE A 197 -14.09 4.79 28.39
C PHE A 197 -13.46 3.56 29.06
N LEU A 198 -12.53 2.89 28.37
CA LEU A 198 -11.72 1.77 28.87
C LEU A 198 -12.58 0.60 29.38
N ASN A 199 -13.67 0.32 28.68
CA ASN A 199 -14.58 -0.76 29.04
C ASN A 199 -14.21 -2.09 28.37
N SER A 200 -13.35 -2.06 27.36
CA SER A 200 -12.94 -3.24 26.61
C SER A 200 -11.96 -4.10 27.39
N SER A 201 -12.12 -5.42 27.30
CA SER A 201 -11.17 -6.35 27.88
C SER A 201 -9.82 -6.27 27.15
N PHE A 202 -8.74 -6.68 27.82
CA PHE A 202 -7.42 -6.76 27.19
C PHE A 202 -7.44 -7.64 25.91
N LYS A 203 -8.24 -8.70 25.90
CA LYS A 203 -8.40 -9.59 24.74
C LYS A 203 -9.02 -8.86 23.55
N ASP A 204 -10.03 -8.04 23.82
CA ASP A 204 -10.75 -7.27 22.80
C ASP A 204 -9.87 -6.15 22.21
N LEU A 205 -9.08 -5.49 23.07
CA LEU A 205 -8.07 -4.52 22.64
C LEU A 205 -6.97 -5.18 21.79
N ALA A 206 -6.50 -6.36 22.18
CA ALA A 206 -5.50 -7.09 21.40
C ALA A 206 -6.06 -7.54 20.04
N LEU A 207 -7.29 -8.02 19.98
CA LEU A 207 -7.97 -8.40 18.75
C LEU A 207 -8.22 -7.18 17.84
N GLY A 208 -8.70 -6.07 18.41
CA GLY A 208 -8.88 -4.82 17.68
C GLY A 208 -7.56 -4.29 17.11
N THR A 209 -6.50 -4.32 17.90
CA THR A 209 -5.13 -3.95 17.47
C THR A 209 -4.61 -4.87 16.37
N TYR A 210 -4.88 -6.18 16.43
CA TYR A 210 -4.51 -7.11 15.36
C TYR A 210 -5.27 -6.79 14.06
N ASN A 211 -6.56 -6.50 14.15
CA ASN A 211 -7.39 -6.18 12.99
C ASN A 211 -6.95 -4.89 12.29
N THR A 212 -6.41 -3.91 13.02
CA THR A 212 -5.88 -2.67 12.40
C THR A 212 -4.58 -2.87 11.64
N LEU A 213 -3.79 -3.92 11.94
CA LEU A 213 -2.53 -4.20 11.22
C LEU A 213 -2.76 -4.32 9.71
N TYR A 214 -3.91 -4.88 9.29
CA TYR A 214 -4.26 -4.98 7.88
C TYR A 214 -4.33 -3.61 7.19
N SER A 215 -5.00 -2.65 7.82
CA SER A 215 -5.16 -1.29 7.27
C SER A 215 -3.85 -0.50 7.23
N TYR A 216 -2.82 -0.96 7.94
CA TYR A 216 -1.49 -0.38 7.90
C TYR A 216 -0.53 -1.11 6.94
N LEU A 217 -0.92 -2.23 6.31
CA LEU A 217 -0.10 -2.90 5.31
C LEU A 217 0.14 -2.00 4.08
N GLY A 218 1.25 -2.26 3.38
CA GLY A 218 1.73 -1.46 2.26
C GLY A 218 3.10 -0.83 2.51
N PHE A 219 3.57 -0.81 3.77
CA PHE A 219 4.93 -0.36 4.09
C PHE A 219 6.01 -1.29 3.51
N GLU A 220 5.68 -2.55 3.22
CA GLU A 220 6.55 -3.49 2.51
C GLU A 220 6.90 -3.04 1.09
N LEU A 221 6.09 -2.17 0.47
CA LEU A 221 6.39 -1.64 -0.85
C LEU A 221 7.70 -0.85 -0.88
N LEU A 222 8.17 -0.40 0.28
CA LEU A 222 9.48 0.23 0.42
C LEU A 222 10.61 -0.70 -0.04
N LEU A 223 10.49 -2.02 0.15
CA LEU A 223 11.47 -3.01 -0.36
C LEU A 223 11.57 -3.00 -1.87
N PHE A 224 10.44 -2.83 -2.58
CA PHE A 224 10.40 -2.87 -4.03
C PHE A 224 10.95 -1.59 -4.66
N ILE A 225 10.73 -0.44 -4.04
CA ILE A 225 11.27 0.85 -4.51
C ILE A 225 12.69 1.16 -3.96
N ALA A 226 13.17 0.37 -2.99
CA ALA A 226 14.49 0.53 -2.37
C ALA A 226 15.66 0.64 -3.36
N PRO A 227 15.69 -0.14 -4.47
CA PRO A 227 16.75 0.00 -5.47
C PRO A 227 16.82 1.39 -6.11
N SER A 228 15.69 2.10 -6.19
CA SER A 228 15.56 3.44 -6.78
C SER A 228 15.70 4.58 -5.77
N LEU A 229 15.93 4.30 -4.48
CA LEU A 229 16.11 5.34 -3.46
C LEU A 229 17.43 6.09 -3.65
N LYS A 230 17.39 7.42 -3.52
CA LYS A 230 18.59 8.28 -3.53
C LYS A 230 19.53 7.97 -2.35
N ASP A 231 18.96 7.70 -1.18
CA ASP A 231 19.69 7.31 0.02
C ASP A 231 19.01 6.13 0.71
N ARG A 232 19.66 4.95 0.70
CA ARG A 232 19.15 3.73 1.32
C ARG A 232 19.17 3.79 2.85
N ASN A 233 20.02 4.63 3.46
CA ASN A 233 20.01 4.83 4.91
C ASN A 233 18.77 5.59 5.39
N SER A 234 18.06 6.26 4.46
CA SER A 234 16.85 7.01 4.78
C SER A 234 15.63 6.13 5.10
N GLY A 235 15.70 4.81 4.91
CA GLY A 235 14.56 3.89 5.10
C GLY A 235 13.85 4.03 6.45
N LYS A 236 14.61 4.15 7.55
CA LYS A 236 14.04 4.34 8.90
C LYS A 236 13.28 5.68 9.01
N TYR A 237 13.82 6.74 8.42
CA TYR A 237 13.18 8.05 8.40
C TYR A 237 11.91 8.05 7.56
N ILE A 238 11.96 7.40 6.39
CA ILE A 238 10.79 7.23 5.51
C ILE A 238 9.65 6.56 6.30
N LEU A 239 9.91 5.44 6.96
CA LEU A 239 8.90 4.73 7.75
C LEU A 239 8.42 5.56 8.94
N LYS A 240 9.32 6.21 9.68
CA LYS A 240 8.96 7.08 10.81
C LYS A 240 7.97 8.16 10.39
N TYR A 241 8.29 8.93 9.34
CA TYR A 241 7.41 10.01 8.87
C TYR A 241 6.10 9.50 8.25
N THR A 242 6.14 8.33 7.60
CA THR A 242 4.94 7.65 7.09
C THR A 242 3.94 7.35 8.22
N PHE A 243 4.38 6.67 9.28
CA PHE A 243 3.51 6.33 10.41
C PHE A 243 3.13 7.54 11.28
N MET A 244 4.03 8.51 11.44
CA MET A 244 3.74 9.76 12.14
C MET A 244 2.57 10.54 11.50
N MET A 245 2.38 10.39 10.19
CA MET A 245 1.27 11.01 9.46
C MET A 245 0.04 10.10 9.36
N LEU A 246 0.21 8.80 9.14
CA LEU A 246 -0.91 7.85 9.00
C LEU A 246 -1.71 7.66 10.29
N ILE A 247 -1.04 7.59 11.45
CA ILE A 247 -1.73 7.33 12.73
C ILE A 247 -2.75 8.43 13.03
N PRO A 248 -2.41 9.73 12.99
CA PRO A 248 -3.40 10.79 13.18
C PRO A 248 -4.52 10.77 12.14
N VAL A 249 -4.22 10.49 10.87
CA VAL A 249 -5.25 10.45 9.81
C VAL A 249 -6.25 9.34 10.06
N TYR A 250 -5.81 8.13 10.38
CA TYR A 250 -6.73 7.03 10.70
C TYR A 250 -7.47 7.26 12.01
N LEU A 251 -6.81 7.79 13.03
CA LEU A 251 -7.45 8.13 14.29
C LEU A 251 -8.57 9.16 14.06
N TYR A 252 -8.29 10.20 13.28
CA TYR A 252 -9.25 11.23 12.89
C TYR A 252 -10.47 10.64 12.17
N VAL A 253 -10.24 9.78 11.17
CA VAL A 253 -11.33 9.11 10.45
C VAL A 253 -12.15 8.21 11.38
N VAL A 254 -11.51 7.34 12.16
CA VAL A 254 -12.22 6.41 13.06
C VAL A 254 -13.05 7.16 14.09
N VAL A 255 -12.47 8.19 14.71
CA VAL A 255 -13.18 8.99 15.72
C VAL A 255 -14.42 9.65 15.12
N LEU A 256 -14.28 10.29 13.97
CA LEU A 256 -15.41 10.99 13.33
C LEU A 256 -16.45 10.04 12.75
N VAL A 257 -16.04 8.88 12.26
CA VAL A 257 -16.97 7.86 11.77
C VAL A 257 -17.83 7.33 12.92
N ILE A 258 -17.22 6.92 14.03
CA ILE A 258 -17.95 6.39 15.18
C ILE A 258 -18.83 7.47 15.82
N SER A 259 -18.32 8.68 16.03
CA SER A 259 -19.13 9.75 16.65
C SER A 259 -20.26 10.23 15.76
N SER A 260 -20.11 10.22 14.44
CA SER A 260 -21.14 10.76 13.52
C SER A 260 -22.16 9.72 13.05
N LEU A 261 -21.78 8.44 12.92
CA LEU A 261 -22.71 7.34 12.57
C LEU A 261 -23.30 6.66 13.82
N GLY A 262 -22.62 6.73 14.95
CA GLY A 262 -22.88 5.89 16.11
C GLY A 262 -22.17 4.54 16.03
N LEU A 263 -21.87 3.97 17.20
CA LEU A 263 -21.07 2.77 17.35
C LEU A 263 -21.76 1.55 16.72
N GLU A 264 -23.06 1.37 16.99
CA GLU A 264 -23.82 0.23 16.50
C GLU A 264 -23.99 0.23 14.98
N GLN A 265 -24.23 1.41 14.38
CA GLN A 265 -24.28 1.52 12.91
C GLN A 265 -22.91 1.25 12.29
N THR A 266 -21.84 1.78 12.91
CA THR A 266 -20.46 1.54 12.44
C THR A 266 -20.11 0.05 12.43
N LYS A 267 -20.58 -0.72 13.41
CA LYS A 267 -20.41 -2.19 13.45
C LYS A 267 -21.15 -2.90 12.32
N GLN A 268 -22.28 -2.39 11.85
CA GLN A 268 -23.10 -3.09 10.85
C GLN A 268 -22.69 -2.76 9.41
N CYS A 269 -22.05 -1.62 9.17
CA CYS A 269 -21.60 -1.21 7.85
C CYS A 269 -20.33 -1.95 7.39
N ILE A 270 -20.28 -2.32 6.11
CA ILE A 270 -19.08 -2.89 5.47
C ILE A 270 -18.02 -1.79 5.23
N TRP A 271 -18.47 -0.62 4.78
CA TRP A 271 -17.62 0.56 4.56
C TRP A 271 -18.21 1.76 5.33
N PRO A 272 -18.07 1.81 6.67
CA PRO A 272 -18.67 2.86 7.49
C PRO A 272 -18.21 4.26 7.07
N SER A 273 -16.91 4.41 6.81
CA SER A 273 -16.32 5.65 6.28
C SER A 273 -17.03 6.16 5.03
N MET A 274 -17.25 5.29 4.04
CA MET A 274 -17.94 5.66 2.80
C MET A 274 -19.41 6.00 3.05
N THR A 275 -20.05 5.24 3.92
CA THR A 275 -21.45 5.45 4.31
C THR A 275 -21.64 6.81 4.96
N LEU A 276 -20.74 7.20 5.88
CA LEU A 276 -20.79 8.52 6.50
C LEU A 276 -20.63 9.62 5.45
N MET A 277 -19.59 9.54 4.60
CA MET A 277 -19.33 10.54 3.57
C MET A 277 -20.52 10.72 2.59
N MET A 278 -21.21 9.62 2.25
CA MET A 278 -22.40 9.66 1.39
C MET A 278 -23.66 10.13 2.12
N SER A 279 -23.71 10.07 3.45
CA SER A 279 -24.82 10.57 4.27
C SER A 279 -24.76 12.08 4.55
N ILE A 280 -23.68 12.75 4.14
CA ILE A 280 -23.56 14.20 4.28
C ILE A 280 -24.64 14.84 3.41
N SER A 281 -25.64 15.43 4.06
CA SER A 281 -26.71 16.19 3.43
C SER A 281 -26.86 17.47 4.27
N GLY A 282 -26.49 18.60 3.68
CA GLY A 282 -26.54 19.91 4.33
C GLY A 282 -27.51 20.85 3.59
N PRO A 283 -27.93 21.97 4.19
CA PRO A 283 -28.81 22.92 3.53
C PRO A 283 -28.12 23.58 2.32
N GLY A 284 -28.65 23.33 1.12
CA GLY A 284 -28.18 23.90 -0.15
C GLY A 284 -27.61 22.84 -1.12
N ARG A 285 -27.85 23.05 -2.43
CA ARG A 285 -27.46 22.15 -3.55
C ARG A 285 -25.98 21.74 -3.60
N ILE A 286 -25.10 22.46 -2.91
CA ILE A 286 -23.65 22.19 -2.87
C ILE A 286 -23.35 21.01 -1.92
N PHE A 287 -24.06 20.91 -0.78
CA PHE A 287 -23.81 19.86 0.21
C PHE A 287 -24.27 18.48 -0.27
N GLU A 288 -25.32 18.42 -1.10
CA GLU A 288 -25.79 17.18 -1.74
C GLU A 288 -24.75 16.54 -2.67
N ARG A 289 -23.77 17.30 -3.17
CA ARG A 289 -22.73 16.81 -4.09
C ARG A 289 -21.43 16.40 -3.39
N LEU A 290 -21.30 16.60 -2.08
CA LEU A 290 -20.07 16.28 -1.34
C LEU A 290 -19.78 14.77 -1.29
N GLY A 291 -20.82 13.92 -1.30
CA GLY A 291 -20.65 12.48 -1.43
C GLY A 291 -19.93 12.08 -2.73
N ILE A 292 -20.16 12.80 -3.82
CA ILE A 292 -19.46 12.57 -5.10
C ILE A 292 -17.99 12.98 -4.98
N VAL A 293 -17.70 14.11 -4.31
CA VAL A 293 -16.32 14.55 -4.07
C VAL A 293 -15.55 13.51 -3.24
N ALA A 294 -16.18 12.95 -2.21
CA ALA A 294 -15.62 11.86 -1.43
C ALA A 294 -15.30 10.62 -2.27
N MET A 295 -16.18 10.26 -3.22
CA MET A 295 -15.90 9.17 -4.13
C MET A 295 -14.71 9.48 -5.05
N VAL A 296 -14.59 10.70 -5.56
CA VAL A 296 -13.43 11.10 -6.40
C VAL A 296 -12.13 10.93 -5.63
N VAL A 297 -12.08 11.38 -4.37
CA VAL A 297 -10.92 11.21 -3.49
C VAL A 297 -10.61 9.73 -3.29
N TRP A 298 -11.64 8.92 -3.10
CA TRP A 298 -11.48 7.48 -2.92
C TRP A 298 -11.02 6.74 -4.18
N ILE A 299 -11.44 7.19 -5.36
CA ILE A 299 -10.91 6.69 -6.63
C ILE A 299 -9.40 6.93 -6.70
N LEU A 300 -8.95 8.11 -6.27
CA LEU A 300 -7.52 8.45 -6.23
C LEU A 300 -6.74 7.59 -5.24
N THR A 301 -7.25 7.35 -4.02
CA THR A 301 -6.57 6.46 -3.05
C THR A 301 -6.51 5.02 -3.54
N SER A 302 -7.61 4.52 -4.11
CA SER A 302 -7.67 3.17 -4.69
C SER A 302 -6.68 3.02 -5.85
N PHE A 303 -6.52 4.07 -6.65
CA PHE A 303 -5.58 4.11 -7.77
C PHE A 303 -4.13 4.02 -7.33
N THR A 304 -3.75 4.78 -6.30
CA THR A 304 -2.38 4.74 -5.76
C THR A 304 -2.07 3.38 -5.13
N THR A 305 -2.98 2.83 -4.33
CA THR A 305 -2.82 1.48 -3.73
C THR A 305 -2.68 0.41 -4.79
N LEU A 306 -3.62 0.38 -5.74
CA LEU A 306 -3.62 -0.60 -6.83
C LEU A 306 -2.32 -0.55 -7.62
N THR A 307 -1.88 0.65 -8.00
CA THR A 307 -0.65 0.84 -8.78
C THR A 307 0.60 0.46 -7.99
N GLY A 308 0.67 0.81 -6.70
CA GLY A 308 1.81 0.45 -5.84
C GLY A 308 2.01 -1.06 -5.74
N PHE A 309 0.95 -1.81 -5.46
CA PHE A 309 1.00 -3.27 -5.40
C PHE A 309 1.22 -3.90 -6.77
N TYR A 310 0.56 -3.40 -7.82
CA TYR A 310 0.73 -3.93 -9.17
C TYR A 310 2.17 -3.77 -9.68
N LEU A 311 2.79 -2.62 -9.39
CA LEU A 311 4.20 -2.36 -9.65
C LEU A 311 5.10 -3.31 -8.85
N GLY A 312 4.87 -3.47 -7.54
CA GLY A 312 5.64 -4.36 -6.67
C GLY A 312 5.61 -5.82 -7.16
N GLY A 313 4.44 -6.29 -7.58
CA GLY A 313 4.25 -7.62 -8.17
C GLY A 313 5.04 -7.81 -9.46
N ALA A 314 4.95 -6.83 -10.38
CA ALA A 314 5.64 -6.88 -11.67
C ALA A 314 7.16 -6.77 -11.55
N LEU A 315 7.68 -5.88 -10.68
CA LEU A 315 9.11 -5.74 -10.42
C LEU A 315 9.69 -7.03 -9.86
N THR A 316 9.05 -7.60 -8.83
CA THR A 316 9.51 -8.82 -8.17
C THR A 316 9.47 -10.02 -9.11
N PHE A 317 8.39 -10.16 -9.89
CA PHE A 317 8.29 -11.21 -10.90
C PHE A 317 9.38 -11.05 -11.96
N SER A 318 9.59 -9.84 -12.48
CA SER A 318 10.56 -9.63 -13.55
C SER A 318 11.99 -10.00 -13.14
N GLY A 319 12.39 -9.68 -11.90
CA GLY A 319 13.73 -9.98 -11.42
C GLY A 319 13.94 -11.45 -11.04
N LEU A 320 12.89 -12.26 -10.85
CA LEU A 320 13.00 -13.72 -10.67
C LEU A 320 13.63 -14.41 -11.88
N TRP A 321 13.16 -14.03 -13.08
CA TRP A 321 13.62 -14.60 -14.35
C TRP A 321 14.70 -13.75 -15.02
N GLY A 322 15.20 -12.70 -14.36
CA GLY A 322 16.17 -11.78 -14.95
C GLY A 322 15.66 -11.10 -16.22
N LEU A 323 14.34 -10.86 -16.30
CA LEU A 323 13.74 -10.19 -17.44
C LEU A 323 14.25 -8.76 -17.51
N LYS A 324 14.82 -8.37 -18.66
CA LYS A 324 15.35 -7.02 -18.87
C LYS A 324 14.29 -5.93 -18.73
N ASN A 325 13.01 -6.27 -18.87
CA ASN A 325 11.91 -5.30 -18.90
C ASN A 325 10.69 -5.79 -18.12
N TYR A 326 10.46 -5.22 -16.94
CA TYR A 326 9.28 -5.53 -16.12
C TYR A 326 7.97 -5.09 -16.78
N ARG A 327 8.01 -4.17 -17.76
CA ARG A 327 6.82 -3.72 -18.51
C ARG A 327 6.15 -4.86 -19.27
N THR A 328 6.91 -5.88 -19.68
CA THR A 328 6.34 -7.08 -20.30
C THR A 328 5.47 -7.85 -19.30
N VAL A 329 5.92 -7.98 -18.05
CA VAL A 329 5.14 -8.61 -16.98
C VAL A 329 3.87 -7.80 -16.70
N VAL A 330 3.97 -6.47 -16.67
CA VAL A 330 2.82 -5.58 -16.50
C VAL A 330 1.74 -5.84 -17.54
N ILE A 331 2.11 -6.02 -18.82
CA ILE A 331 1.13 -6.26 -19.89
C ILE A 331 0.55 -7.67 -19.81
N ILE A 332 1.37 -8.69 -19.54
CA ILE A 332 0.94 -10.09 -19.46
C ILE A 332 0.06 -10.35 -18.22
N ALA A 333 0.37 -9.72 -17.09
CA ALA A 333 -0.39 -9.88 -15.85
C ALA A 333 -1.77 -9.21 -15.93
N ALA A 334 -1.95 -8.18 -16.77
CA ALA A 334 -3.19 -7.41 -16.87
C ALA A 334 -4.43 -8.29 -17.18
N PRO A 335 -4.45 -9.12 -18.24
CA PRO A 335 -5.61 -9.98 -18.50
C PRO A 335 -5.87 -10.98 -17.37
N ILE A 336 -4.83 -11.47 -16.70
CA ILE A 336 -4.97 -12.41 -15.57
C ILE A 336 -5.61 -11.69 -14.38
N VAL A 337 -5.10 -10.53 -13.99
CA VAL A 337 -5.65 -9.70 -12.91
C VAL A 337 -7.07 -9.29 -13.22
N TYR A 338 -7.38 -8.95 -14.48
CA TYR A 338 -8.74 -8.66 -14.93
C TYR A 338 -9.69 -9.84 -14.69
N ILE A 339 -9.37 -11.02 -15.23
CA ILE A 339 -10.22 -12.21 -15.09
C ILE A 339 -10.41 -12.59 -13.62
N LEU A 340 -9.32 -12.62 -12.83
CA LEU A 340 -9.39 -12.98 -11.41
C LEU A 340 -10.16 -11.94 -10.57
N SER A 341 -10.12 -10.65 -10.96
CA SER A 341 -10.92 -9.62 -10.30
C SER A 341 -12.42 -9.75 -10.54
N LEU A 342 -12.85 -10.49 -11.58
CA LEU A 342 -14.26 -10.77 -11.86
C LEU A 342 -14.81 -12.00 -11.12
N LEU A 343 -13.95 -12.87 -10.58
CA LEU A 343 -14.38 -14.14 -10.00
C LEU A 343 -15.28 -13.98 -8.77
N PRO A 344 -15.02 -13.07 -7.81
CA PRO A 344 -15.96 -12.83 -6.72
C PRO A 344 -17.16 -12.07 -7.24
N SER A 345 -18.32 -12.72 -7.23
CA SER A 345 -19.57 -12.12 -7.67
C SER A 345 -20.06 -11.04 -6.71
N ASN A 346 -19.78 -11.21 -5.40
CA ASN A 346 -20.44 -10.48 -4.31
C ASN A 346 -19.42 -9.88 -3.33
N ALA A 347 -19.77 -8.72 -2.73
CA ALA A 347 -18.90 -8.04 -1.75
C ALA A 347 -18.51 -8.93 -0.55
N PHE A 348 -19.40 -9.83 -0.12
CA PHE A 348 -19.10 -10.78 0.97
C PHE A 348 -17.98 -11.77 0.61
N GLN A 349 -17.97 -12.28 -0.62
CA GLN A 349 -16.89 -13.17 -1.09
C GLN A 349 -15.56 -12.42 -1.15
N THR A 350 -15.57 -11.14 -1.58
CA THR A 350 -14.39 -10.27 -1.55
C THR A 350 -13.84 -10.12 -0.13
N ILE A 351 -14.70 -9.94 0.89
CA ILE A 351 -14.26 -9.82 2.29
C ILE A 351 -13.61 -11.12 2.79
N ASN A 352 -14.18 -12.28 2.45
CA ASN A 352 -13.58 -13.57 2.85
C ASN A 352 -12.24 -13.80 2.15
N PHE A 353 -12.12 -13.41 0.88
CA PHE A 353 -10.85 -13.44 0.17
C PHE A 353 -9.80 -12.53 0.84
N ILE A 354 -10.19 -11.31 1.22
CA ILE A 354 -9.32 -10.39 1.97
C ILE A 354 -8.83 -11.01 3.28
N LYS A 355 -9.70 -11.67 4.06
CA LYS A 355 -9.26 -12.34 5.30
C LYS A 355 -8.14 -13.35 5.08
N VAL A 356 -8.20 -14.13 4.00
CA VAL A 356 -7.11 -15.05 3.62
C VAL A 356 -5.85 -14.28 3.21
N LEU A 357 -6.01 -13.19 2.45
CA LEU A 357 -4.89 -12.31 2.08
C LEU A 357 -4.23 -11.64 3.28
N ASN A 358 -4.96 -11.37 4.37
CA ASN A 358 -4.37 -10.76 5.57
C ASN A 358 -3.27 -11.63 6.18
N TYR A 359 -3.46 -12.96 6.20
CA TYR A 359 -2.42 -13.88 6.67
C TYR A 359 -1.18 -13.85 5.77
N LEU A 360 -1.37 -13.80 4.45
CA LEU A 360 -0.28 -13.64 3.49
C LEU A 360 0.42 -12.29 3.63
N GLY A 361 -0.34 -11.22 3.86
CA GLY A 361 0.18 -9.88 4.10
C GLY A 361 1.02 -9.80 5.37
N ILE A 362 0.57 -10.39 6.47
CA ILE A 362 1.37 -10.48 7.70
C ILE A 362 2.66 -11.28 7.45
N ALA A 363 2.59 -12.38 6.72
CA ALA A 363 3.78 -13.15 6.37
C ALA A 363 4.78 -12.32 5.54
N CYS A 364 4.31 -11.64 4.49
CA CYS A 364 5.14 -10.86 3.58
C CYS A 364 5.65 -9.55 4.19
N SER A 365 4.85 -8.87 5.00
CA SER A 365 5.20 -7.55 5.53
C SER A 365 5.92 -7.61 6.87
N ILE A 366 5.73 -8.68 7.65
CA ILE A 366 6.26 -8.80 9.02
C ILE A 366 7.21 -9.98 9.13
N ALA A 367 6.72 -11.21 8.92
CA ALA A 367 7.50 -12.41 9.20
C ALA A 367 8.77 -12.51 8.35
N ILE A 368 8.64 -12.34 7.03
CA ILE A 368 9.78 -12.47 6.10
C ILE A 368 10.83 -11.37 6.31
N PRO A 369 10.48 -10.07 6.41
CA PRO A 369 11.48 -9.04 6.69
C PRO A 369 12.19 -9.22 8.03
N ILE A 370 11.50 -9.70 9.08
CA ILE A 370 12.13 -10.06 10.34
C ILE A 370 13.17 -11.17 10.11
N CYS A 371 12.80 -12.28 9.46
CA CYS A 371 13.74 -13.36 9.15
C CYS A 371 14.95 -12.87 8.33
N LEU A 372 14.73 -12.02 7.32
CA LEU A 372 15.80 -11.44 6.50
C LEU A 372 16.72 -10.53 7.32
N SER A 373 16.16 -9.69 8.19
CA SER A 373 16.95 -8.81 9.07
C SER A 373 17.81 -9.58 10.07
N ILE A 374 17.28 -10.67 10.64
CA ILE A 374 18.05 -11.57 11.53
C ILE A 374 19.17 -12.25 10.74
N ALA A 375 18.88 -12.73 9.53
CA ALA A 375 19.89 -13.35 8.67
C ALA A 375 21.02 -12.38 8.31
N GLU A 376 20.70 -11.10 8.06
CA GLU A 376 21.70 -10.07 7.80
C GLU A 376 22.51 -9.68 9.04
N SER A 377 21.88 -9.59 10.22
CA SER A 377 22.59 -9.24 11.45
C SER A 377 23.63 -10.29 11.86
N LEU A 378 23.28 -11.59 11.75
CA LEU A 378 24.20 -12.71 11.97
C LEU A 378 25.41 -12.66 11.03
N ARG A 379 25.19 -12.29 9.76
CA ARG A 379 26.28 -12.16 8.76
C ARG A 379 27.15 -10.94 9.01
N SER A 380 26.55 -9.79 9.35
CA SER A 380 27.30 -8.58 9.68
C SER A 380 28.22 -8.82 10.87
N TYR A 381 27.75 -9.53 11.89
CA TYR A 381 28.55 -9.91 13.05
C TYR A 381 29.72 -10.84 12.68
N SER A 382 29.49 -11.85 11.83
CA SER A 382 30.56 -12.73 11.35
C SER A 382 31.68 -12.00 10.57
N ARG A 383 31.34 -10.97 9.79
CA ARG A 383 32.34 -10.14 9.09
C ARG A 383 33.18 -9.29 10.04
N HIS A 384 32.61 -8.86 11.16
CA HIS A 384 33.34 -8.11 12.18
C HIS A 384 34.31 -8.98 13.00
N ILE A 385 34.01 -10.27 13.18
CA ILE A 385 34.92 -11.21 13.87
C ILE A 385 36.10 -11.64 12.98
N LYS A 386 35.92 -11.64 11.65
CA LYS A 386 36.97 -12.02 10.68
C LYS A 386 37.92 -10.87 10.30
N LYS A 387 37.62 -9.63 10.71
CA LYS A 387 38.49 -8.46 10.55
C LYS A 387 39.20 -8.21 11.87
#